data_AF-A0A168N4N7-F1
#
_entry.id   AF-A0A168N4N7-F1
#
_cell.length_a   1.000
_cell.length_b   1.000
_cell.length_c   1.000
_cell.angle_alpha   90.00
_cell.angle_beta   90.00
_cell.angle_gamma   90.00
#
_symmetry.space_group_name_H-M   'P 1'
#
loop_
_entity.id
_entity.type
_entity.pdbx_description
1 polymer ?
#
loop_
_entity_poly.entity_id
_entity_poly.type
_entity_poly.pdbx_seq_one_letter_code
_entity_poly.pdbx_strand_id
1 'polypeptide(L)'
;MYCLTLIGNTQGGVFGIPLEMSIKYAKTTVGYVDDDGIKHTKAGAIPIVVAKCGSYLKKNGLETEGIFRISGNFKRVNALEFQFDQSASSYGLDLNWEGYTVHDAASVLRRYLNKLPDPVIPFDYYQKFRDVMSKCIADTVLVSS
;
A
#
# COMPACT_ATOMS: atom_id res chain seq x y z
N MET A 1 -33.22 -0.45 4.19
CA MET A 1 -32.51 -1.04 3.04
C MET A 1 -31.06 -0.57 3.02
N TYR A 2 -30.34 -0.72 4.14
CA TYR A 2 -28.89 -0.54 4.21
C TYR A 2 -28.31 -1.95 4.17
N CYS A 3 -27.54 -2.18 3.10
CA CYS A 3 -27.01 -3.46 2.64
C CYS A 3 -26.61 -4.40 3.78
N LEU A 4 -27.40 -5.45 3.98
CA LEU A 4 -27.20 -6.55 4.93
C LEU A 4 -26.32 -7.64 4.28
N THR A 5 -25.23 -7.24 3.62
CA THR A 5 -24.31 -8.19 2.98
C THR A 5 -22.89 -7.68 3.07
N LEU A 6 -22.16 -8.21 4.05
CA LEU A 6 -20.71 -8.47 4.10
C LEU A 6 -20.18 -8.35 5.54
N ILE A 7 -20.78 -9.08 6.48
CA ILE A 7 -19.97 -9.77 7.48
C ILE A 7 -19.28 -10.95 6.77
N GLY A 8 -18.33 -10.63 5.88
CA GLY A 8 -17.36 -11.61 5.45
C GLY A 8 -16.65 -12.06 6.71
N ASN A 9 -16.75 -13.36 6.99
CA ASN A 9 -16.06 -14.10 8.02
C ASN A 9 -14.69 -13.46 8.36
N THR A 10 -14.63 -12.62 9.41
CA THR A 10 -13.43 -11.90 9.84
C THR A 10 -12.51 -12.87 10.57
N GLN A 11 -11.98 -13.86 9.86
CA GLN A 11 -10.93 -14.73 10.36
C GLN A 11 -9.58 -14.11 9.98
N GLY A 12 -9.16 -13.10 10.74
CA GLY A 12 -7.78 -12.63 10.81
C GLY A 12 -7.19 -11.93 9.57
N GLY A 13 -7.97 -11.56 8.55
CA GLY A 13 -7.46 -10.92 7.32
C GLY A 13 -7.01 -9.46 7.45
N VAL A 14 -6.23 -8.98 6.47
CA VAL A 14 -5.71 -7.61 6.40
C VAL A 14 -6.40 -6.74 5.34
N PHE A 15 -7.04 -7.34 4.33
CA PHE A 15 -7.75 -6.59 3.28
C PHE A 15 -9.18 -6.27 3.71
N GLY A 16 -9.65 -5.04 3.48
CA GLY A 16 -11.01 -4.64 3.87
C GLY A 16 -11.16 -4.29 5.35
N ILE A 17 -10.10 -4.43 6.15
CA ILE A 17 -10.12 -4.18 7.60
C ILE A 17 -9.49 -2.81 7.89
N PRO A 18 -10.00 -2.06 8.90
CA PRO A 18 -9.38 -0.81 9.31
C PRO A 18 -7.89 -0.99 9.61
N LEU A 19 -7.07 -0.09 9.06
CA LEU A 19 -5.61 -0.16 9.20
C LEU A 19 -5.16 -0.23 10.65
N GLU A 20 -5.81 0.52 11.54
CA GLU A 20 -5.54 0.52 12.99
C GLU A 20 -5.72 -0.87 13.63
N MET A 21 -6.63 -1.69 13.10
CA MET A 21 -6.85 -3.05 13.57
C MET A 21 -5.77 -4.00 13.03
N SER A 22 -5.55 -3.99 11.70
CA SER A 22 -4.62 -4.93 11.06
C SER A 22 -3.17 -4.69 11.44
N ILE A 23 -2.77 -3.45 11.70
CA ILE A 23 -1.41 -3.10 12.10
C ILE A 23 -1.02 -3.68 13.46
N LYS A 24 -1.96 -4.16 14.28
CA LYS A 24 -1.65 -4.80 15.56
C LYS A 24 -0.97 -6.16 15.38
N TYR A 25 -1.31 -6.89 14.33
CA TYR A 25 -0.85 -8.26 14.09
C TYR A 25 -0.14 -8.47 12.74
N ALA A 26 -0.32 -7.57 11.76
CA ALA A 26 0.26 -7.69 10.42
C ALA A 26 1.13 -6.48 10.06
N LYS A 27 2.10 -6.16 10.92
CA LYS A 27 3.03 -5.04 10.74
C LYS A 27 4.49 -5.48 10.75
N THR A 28 5.33 -4.65 10.17
CA THR A 28 6.78 -4.68 10.37
C THR A 28 7.29 -3.30 10.74
N THR A 29 8.44 -3.26 11.40
CA THR A 29 9.11 -2.01 11.77
C THR A 29 9.93 -1.51 10.59
N VAL A 30 9.76 -0.22 10.25
CA VAL A 30 10.60 0.46 9.27
C VAL A 30 11.65 1.29 9.99
N GLY A 31 12.84 1.37 9.37
CA GLY A 31 13.90 2.30 9.75
C GLY A 31 14.36 3.14 8.58
N TYR A 32 15.04 4.24 8.86
CA TYR A 32 15.67 5.11 7.86
C TYR A 32 17.09 5.47 8.27
N VAL A 33 17.84 6.04 7.34
CA VAL A 33 19.14 6.67 7.60
C VAL A 33 18.93 8.16 7.40
N ASP A 34 19.32 8.97 8.38
CA ASP A 34 19.28 10.42 8.23
C ASP A 34 20.48 10.93 7.41
N ASP A 35 20.50 12.24 7.16
CA ASP A 35 21.55 12.90 6.37
C ASP A 35 22.93 12.81 7.05
N ASP A 36 22.95 12.63 8.37
CA ASP A 36 24.16 12.41 9.19
C ASP A 36 24.65 10.95 9.17
N GLY A 37 23.97 10.06 8.45
CA GLY A 37 24.32 8.65 8.32
C GLY A 37 23.89 7.79 9.53
N ILE A 38 23.12 8.33 10.46
CA ILE A 38 22.64 7.62 11.65
C ILE A 38 21.46 6.74 11.25
N LYS A 39 21.54 5.44 11.62
CA LYS A 39 20.48 4.47 11.36
C LYS A 39 19.40 4.53 12.44
N HIS A 40 18.25 5.07 12.08
CA HIS A 40 17.03 5.04 12.90
C HIS A 40 16.31 3.72 12.66
N THR A 41 16.59 2.70 13.47
CA THR A 41 16.08 1.33 13.27
C THR A 41 14.61 1.12 13.68
N LYS A 42 13.99 2.10 14.34
CA LYS A 42 12.59 2.06 14.80
C LYS A 42 11.86 3.38 14.51
N ALA A 43 11.77 3.75 13.24
CA ALA A 43 11.10 4.97 12.81
C ALA A 43 9.57 4.88 12.87
N GLY A 44 9.03 3.67 12.67
CA GLY A 44 7.58 3.47 12.67
C GLY A 44 7.19 2.04 12.33
N ALA A 45 5.89 1.79 12.29
CA ALA A 45 5.32 0.53 11.86
C ALA A 45 4.53 0.73 10.58
N ILE A 46 4.67 -0.22 9.65
CA ILE A 46 3.91 -0.26 8.40
C ILE A 46 3.33 -1.65 8.19
N PRO A 47 2.23 -1.81 7.44
CA PRO A 47 1.69 -3.12 7.08
C PRO A 47 2.71 -3.96 6.32
N ILE A 48 2.72 -5.28 6.57
CA ILE A 48 3.65 -6.22 5.92
C ILE A 48 3.48 -6.18 4.40
N VAL A 49 2.23 -6.09 3.91
CA VAL A 49 1.91 -5.97 2.47
C VAL A 49 2.66 -4.79 1.85
N VAL A 50 2.62 -3.63 2.50
CA VAL A 50 3.28 -2.40 2.05
C VAL A 50 4.80 -2.57 2.07
N ALA A 51 5.35 -3.12 3.14
CA ALA A 51 6.79 -3.33 3.27
C ALA A 51 7.36 -4.28 2.20
N LYS A 52 6.70 -5.42 1.99
CA LYS A 52 7.14 -6.45 1.04
C LYS A 52 6.99 -5.98 -0.39
N CYS A 53 5.81 -5.46 -0.76
CA CYS A 53 5.58 -4.94 -2.10
C CYS A 53 6.50 -3.75 -2.38
N GLY A 54 6.63 -2.81 -1.44
CA GLY A 54 7.47 -1.63 -1.57
C GLY A 54 8.95 -1.98 -1.75
N SER A 55 9.48 -2.92 -0.96
CA SER A 55 10.87 -3.39 -1.10
C SER A 55 11.11 -4.06 -2.45
N TYR A 56 10.19 -4.93 -2.89
CA TYR A 56 10.30 -5.62 -4.17
C TYR A 56 10.21 -4.65 -5.37
N LEU A 57 9.29 -3.69 -5.33
CA LEU A 57 9.13 -2.66 -6.35
C LEU A 57 10.33 -1.71 -6.39
N LYS A 58 10.88 -1.32 -5.24
CA LYS A 58 12.07 -0.47 -5.18
C LYS A 58 13.28 -1.15 -5.84
N LYS A 59 13.44 -2.46 -5.64
CA LYS A 59 14.56 -3.23 -6.19
C LYS A 59 14.42 -3.55 -7.68
N ASN A 60 13.23 -3.94 -8.13
CA ASN A 60 13.04 -4.51 -9.47
C ASN A 60 12.21 -3.62 -10.40
N GLY A 61 11.56 -2.59 -9.86
CA GLY A 61 10.57 -1.82 -10.59
C GLY A 61 11.13 -0.62 -11.36
N LEU A 62 12.25 -0.04 -10.95
CA LEU A 62 12.70 1.24 -11.51
C LEU A 62 12.92 1.22 -13.03
N GLU A 63 13.25 0.06 -13.59
CA GLU A 63 13.49 -0.13 -15.02
C GLU A 63 12.33 -0.82 -15.75
N THR A 64 11.25 -1.19 -15.05
CA THR A 64 10.11 -1.87 -15.68
C THR A 64 9.12 -0.84 -16.20
N GLU A 65 8.76 -0.95 -17.48
CA GLU A 65 7.79 -0.05 -18.10
C GLU A 65 6.40 -0.18 -17.46
N GLY A 66 5.75 0.94 -17.16
CA GLY A 66 4.32 0.96 -16.87
C GLY A 66 3.92 0.35 -15.53
N ILE A 67 4.77 0.39 -14.51
CA ILE A 67 4.38 0.01 -13.14
C ILE A 67 3.19 0.84 -12.68
N PHE A 68 2.25 0.19 -11.98
CA PHE A 68 0.94 0.71 -11.57
C PHE A 68 -0.04 1.06 -12.71
N ARG A 69 0.44 1.24 -13.96
CA ARG A 69 -0.38 1.41 -15.17
C ARG A 69 -0.82 0.07 -15.74
N ILE A 70 0.11 -0.88 -15.89
CA ILE A 70 -0.12 -2.21 -16.42
C ILE A 70 -0.58 -3.13 -15.29
N SER A 71 -1.70 -3.81 -15.50
CA SER A 71 -2.26 -4.78 -14.55
C SER A 71 -1.43 -6.07 -14.54
N GLY A 72 -1.20 -6.60 -13.33
CA GLY A 72 -0.64 -7.93 -13.14
C GLY A 72 -1.60 -9.04 -13.57
N ASN A 73 -1.10 -10.27 -13.60
CA ASN A 73 -1.90 -11.44 -13.91
C ASN A 73 -2.91 -11.71 -12.80
N PHE A 74 -4.19 -11.77 -13.15
CA PHE A 74 -5.29 -11.92 -12.20
C PHE A 74 -5.12 -13.11 -11.24
N LYS A 75 -4.69 -14.28 -11.73
CA LYS A 75 -4.52 -15.48 -10.89
C LYS A 75 -3.40 -15.28 -9.88
N ARG A 76 -2.26 -14.73 -10.31
CA ARG A 76 -1.11 -14.47 -9.43
C ARG A 76 -1.41 -13.38 -8.41
N VAL A 77 -2.09 -12.31 -8.81
CA VAL A 77 -2.50 -11.23 -7.90
C VAL A 77 -3.47 -11.76 -6.84
N ASN A 78 -4.44 -12.61 -7.20
CA ASN A 78 -5.33 -13.22 -6.22
C ASN A 78 -4.59 -14.17 -5.26
N ALA A 79 -3.59 -14.91 -5.75
CA ALA A 79 -2.75 -15.76 -4.91
C ALA A 79 -1.92 -14.93 -3.91
N LEU A 80 -1.34 -13.81 -4.36
CA LEU A 80 -0.63 -12.88 -3.48
C LEU A 80 -1.56 -12.28 -2.43
N GLU A 81 -2.74 -11.82 -2.84
CA GLU A 81 -3.74 -11.25 -1.94
C GLU A 81 -4.11 -12.25 -0.85
N PHE A 82 -4.38 -13.51 -1.21
CA PHE A 82 -4.66 -14.58 -0.26
C PHE A 82 -3.49 -14.82 0.71
N GLN A 83 -2.25 -14.86 0.24
CA GLN A 83 -1.08 -15.04 1.11
C GLN A 83 -0.86 -13.86 2.06
N PHE A 84 -1.20 -12.65 1.65
CA PHE A 84 -1.12 -11.48 2.51
C PHE A 84 -2.28 -11.42 3.51
N ASP A 85 -3.43 -12.01 3.20
CA ASP A 85 -4.62 -12.01 4.04
C ASP A 85 -4.63 -13.13 5.09
N GLN A 86 -3.81 -14.18 4.93
CA GLN A 86 -3.84 -15.31 5.86
C GLN A 86 -2.80 -15.23 6.98
N SER A 87 -3.25 -15.54 8.20
CA SER A 87 -2.35 -15.71 9.35
C SER A 87 -1.43 -16.92 9.20
N ALA A 88 -1.88 -17.98 8.52
CA ALA A 88 -1.11 -19.20 8.26
C ALA A 88 0.15 -18.95 7.41
N SER A 89 0.13 -17.94 6.54
CA SER A 89 1.27 -17.46 5.75
C SER A 89 2.00 -16.30 6.42
N SER A 90 1.76 -16.07 7.72
CA SER A 90 2.29 -14.94 8.48
C SER A 90 2.07 -13.60 7.78
N TYR A 91 0.92 -13.43 7.11
CA TYR A 91 0.59 -12.26 6.31
C TYR A 91 1.65 -11.91 5.25
N GLY A 92 2.29 -12.92 4.66
CA GLY A 92 3.32 -12.76 3.65
C GLY A 92 4.69 -12.30 4.20
N LEU A 93 4.94 -12.45 5.51
CA LEU A 93 6.23 -12.11 6.10
C LEU A 93 7.40 -12.88 5.46
N ASP A 94 7.18 -14.13 5.05
CA ASP A 94 8.17 -14.98 4.41
C ASP A 94 7.88 -15.19 2.91
N LEU A 95 7.09 -14.29 2.30
CA LEU A 95 6.74 -14.36 0.89
C LEU A 95 7.98 -14.44 -0.01
N ASN A 96 8.03 -15.48 -0.85
CA ASN A 96 8.96 -15.59 -1.97
C ASN A 96 8.32 -15.00 -3.24
N TRP A 97 9.07 -14.14 -3.93
CA TRP A 97 8.63 -13.50 -5.17
C TRP A 97 8.89 -14.33 -6.43
N GLU A 98 9.48 -15.52 -6.31
CA GLU A 98 9.68 -16.43 -7.42
C GLU A 98 8.35 -16.76 -8.13
N GLY A 99 8.33 -16.64 -9.45
CA GLY A 99 7.12 -16.82 -10.27
C GLY A 99 6.15 -15.61 -10.28
N TYR A 100 6.43 -14.55 -9.53
CA TYR A 100 5.69 -13.29 -9.55
C TYR A 100 6.45 -12.20 -10.29
N THR A 101 5.69 -11.23 -10.81
CA THR A 101 6.23 -10.07 -11.54
C THR A 101 6.02 -8.77 -10.76
N VAL A 102 6.74 -7.72 -11.14
CA VAL A 102 6.56 -6.36 -10.58
C VAL A 102 5.15 -5.81 -10.81
N HIS A 103 4.48 -6.18 -11.92
CA HIS A 103 3.09 -5.80 -12.16
C HIS A 103 2.13 -6.47 -11.18
N ASP A 104 2.41 -7.72 -10.77
CA ASP A 104 1.61 -8.42 -9.76
C ASP A 104 1.76 -7.75 -8.39
N ALA A 105 3.00 -7.43 -8.00
CA ALA A 105 3.31 -6.70 -6.77
C ALA A 105 2.65 -5.32 -6.72
N ALA A 106 2.73 -4.55 -7.81
CA ALA A 106 2.08 -3.25 -7.93
C ALA A 106 0.54 -3.38 -7.84
N SER A 107 -0.03 -4.41 -8.48
CA SER A 107 -1.46 -4.65 -8.49
C SER A 107 -2.00 -5.04 -7.13
N VAL A 108 -1.33 -5.95 -6.40
CA VAL A 108 -1.76 -6.34 -5.05
C VAL A 108 -1.61 -5.20 -4.05
N LEU A 109 -0.55 -4.40 -4.15
CA LEU A 109 -0.37 -3.20 -3.34
C LEU A 109 -1.51 -2.20 -3.59
N ARG A 110 -1.85 -1.94 -4.87
CA ARG A 110 -2.97 -1.06 -5.22
C ARG A 110 -4.30 -1.59 -4.66
N ARG A 111 -4.54 -2.90 -4.76
CA ARG A 111 -5.74 -3.54 -4.20
C ARG A 111 -5.83 -3.38 -2.69
N TYR A 112 -4.71 -3.53 -1.98
CA TYR A 112 -4.65 -3.33 -0.54
C TYR A 112 -5.11 -1.92 -0.16
N LEU A 113 -4.51 -0.89 -0.77
CA LEU A 113 -4.84 0.50 -0.49
C LEU A 113 -6.29 0.85 -0.85
N ASN A 114 -6.80 0.34 -1.98
CA ASN A 114 -8.17 0.58 -2.43
C ASN A 114 -9.24 -0.13 -1.59
N LYS A 115 -8.87 -1.22 -0.91
CA LYS A 115 -9.79 -1.97 -0.04
C LYS A 115 -9.80 -1.45 1.39
N LEU A 116 -8.96 -0.47 1.75
CA LEU A 116 -9.02 0.12 3.08
C LEU A 116 -10.38 0.81 3.26
N PRO A 117 -11.04 0.65 4.43
CA PRO A 117 -12.34 1.27 4.69
C PRO A 117 -12.25 2.80 4.78
N ASP A 118 -11.12 3.31 5.25
CA ASP A 118 -10.76 4.73 5.20
C ASP A 118 -9.64 4.90 4.17
N PRO A 119 -9.78 5.81 3.18
CA PRO A 119 -8.71 6.10 2.23
C PRO A 119 -7.43 6.52 2.94
N VAL A 120 -6.29 6.20 2.33
CA VAL A 120 -4.96 6.56 2.84
C VAL A 120 -4.81 8.06 3.10
N ILE A 121 -5.52 8.88 2.32
CA ILE A 121 -5.66 10.31 2.56
C ILE A 121 -7.03 10.50 3.21
N PRO A 122 -7.09 10.79 4.53
CA PRO A 122 -8.37 10.98 5.21
C PRO A 122 -9.12 12.18 4.63
N PHE A 123 -10.45 12.10 4.63
CA PHE A 123 -11.31 13.14 4.04
C PHE A 123 -11.07 14.54 4.63
N ASP A 124 -10.72 14.62 5.92
CA ASP A 124 -10.42 15.88 6.61
C ASP A 124 -9.21 16.64 6.02
N TYR A 125 -8.32 15.93 5.34
CA TYR A 125 -7.14 16.51 4.70
C TYR A 125 -7.35 16.75 3.21
N TYR A 126 -8.42 16.22 2.61
CA TYR A 126 -8.61 16.27 1.17
C TYR A 126 -8.70 17.71 0.64
N GLN A 127 -9.46 18.58 1.32
CA GLN A 127 -9.56 19.98 0.93
C GLN A 127 -8.21 20.70 1.06
N LYS A 128 -7.49 20.45 2.16
CA LYS A 128 -6.15 21.03 2.38
C LYS A 128 -5.18 20.64 1.26
N PHE A 129 -5.20 19.39 0.80
CA PHE A 129 -4.40 18.95 -0.34
C PHE A 129 -4.83 19.62 -1.66
N ARG A 130 -6.14 19.78 -1.90
CA ARG A 130 -6.65 20.47 -3.10
C ARG A 130 -6.31 21.95 -3.13
N ASP A 131 -6.37 22.63 -1.99
CA ASP A 131 -6.08 24.06 -1.91
C ASP A 131 -4.63 24.35 -2.32
N VAL A 132 -3.67 23.51 -1.90
CA VAL A 132 -2.27 23.62 -2.34
C VAL A 132 -2.15 23.48 -3.87
N MET A 133 -2.82 22.49 -4.46
CA MET A 133 -2.82 22.29 -5.91
C MET A 133 -3.42 23.49 -6.66
N SER A 134 -4.50 24.07 -6.14
CA SER A 134 -5.16 25.23 -6.74
C SER A 134 -4.29 26.50 -6.69
N LYS A 135 -3.55 26.70 -5.59
CA LYS A 135 -2.61 27.83 -5.44
C LYS A 135 -1.43 27.71 -6.39
N CYS A 136 -0.88 26.50 -6.55
CA CYS A 136 0.21 26.23 -7.51
C CYS A 136 -0.19 26.55 -8.96
N ILE A 137 -1.45 26.29 -9.34
CA ILE A 137 -1.98 26.63 -10.67
C ILE A 137 -2.11 28.16 -10.82
N ALA A 138 -2.60 28.86 -9.80
CA ALA A 138 -2.73 30.31 -9.82
C ALA A 138 -1.36 31.01 -9.92
N ASP A 139 -0.35 30.55 -9.19
CA ASP A 139 1.01 31.11 -9.23
C ASP A 139 1.70 30.84 -10.59
N THR A 140 1.42 29.70 -11.24
CA THR A 140 1.97 29.40 -12.57
C THR A 140 1.42 30.34 -13.66
N VAL A 141 0.14 30.73 -13.57
CA VAL A 141 -0.49 31.66 -14.51
C VAL A 141 0.05 33.10 -14.33
N LEU A 142 0.37 33.50 -13.10
CA LEU A 142 0.91 34.83 -12.81
C LEU A 142 2.39 35.01 -13.18
N VAL A 143 3.17 33.94 -13.29
CA VAL A 143 4.57 34.00 -13.79
C VAL A 143 4.64 33.96 -15.32
N SER A 144 3.51 33.71 -15.99
CA SER A 144 3.40 33.59 -17.45
C SER A 144 2.86 34.86 -18.14
N SER A 145 2.57 35.93 -17.38
CA SER A 145 2.07 37.22 -17.87
C SER A 145 3.06 38.33 -17.53
#